data_AF-A0A356QD97-F1
#
_entry.id   AF-A0A356QD97-F1
#
_cell.length_a   1.000
_cell.length_b   1.000
_cell.length_c   1.000
_cell.angle_alpha   90.00
_cell.angle_beta   90.00
_cell.angle_gamma   90.00
#
_symmetry.space_group_name_H-M   'P 1'
#
loop_
_entity.id
_entity.type
_entity.pdbx_description
1 polymer ?
#
loop_
_entity_poly.entity_id
_entity_poly.type
_entity_poly.pdbx_seq_one_letter_code
_entity_poly.pdbx_strand_id
1 'polypeptide(L)'
;MLTLLLIVLAVAGLLVVMRREAGATAALALLGVLGLIGVVLGAPIIGTLLLIAAAAVAVVGLPALRSKWLTPRIFATFKKVAPKVSATERTALEAGSVSWDGELFSGKPQWQSLLDFKDDGLSDEEQAFLDNQCSKAAGMCNAWDIARERADLPQELWDYLKKEGFFGMIIPKEYGGLGFSAKAQSMVLQKLSANETLMVTVGVPNSLGPGELLLKYGTQEQKDHYLPRLADGREIPCFGLTGPRAGSDATSLPDTG
;
A
#
# COMPACT_ATOMS: atom_id res chain seq x y z
N MET A 1 10.96 -0.60 52.02
CA MET A 1 11.97 -0.40 50.96
C MET A 1 11.90 -1.50 49.89
N LEU A 2 11.98 -2.78 50.29
CA LEU A 2 11.92 -3.92 49.36
C LEU A 2 10.66 -3.95 48.47
N THR A 3 9.48 -3.68 49.04
CA THR A 3 8.20 -3.64 48.28
C THR A 3 8.25 -2.64 47.12
N LEU A 4 8.74 -1.42 47.38
CA LEU A 4 8.85 -0.37 46.36
C LEU A 4 9.85 -0.76 45.27
N LEU A 5 10.98 -1.37 45.66
CA LEU A 5 11.98 -1.85 44.72
C LEU A 5 11.40 -2.91 43.77
N LEU A 6 10.64 -3.88 44.30
CA LEU A 6 9.99 -4.93 43.49
C LEU A 6 8.97 -4.35 42.51
N ILE A 7 8.21 -3.33 42.92
CA ILE A 7 7.26 -2.64 42.03
C ILE A 7 8.02 -1.96 40.89
N VAL A 8 9.07 -1.19 41.21
CA VAL A 8 9.87 -0.48 40.19
C VAL A 8 10.52 -1.47 39.22
N LEU A 9 11.09 -2.57 39.72
CA LEU A 9 11.69 -3.61 38.89
C LEU A 9 10.66 -4.34 38.02
N ALA A 10 9.47 -4.62 38.54
CA ALA A 10 8.40 -5.25 37.76
C ALA A 10 7.92 -4.32 36.64
N VAL A 11 7.67 -3.04 36.94
CA VAL A 11 7.23 -2.06 35.94
C VAL A 11 8.31 -1.83 34.88
N ALA A 12 9.56 -1.55 35.31
CA ALA A 12 10.67 -1.34 34.39
C ALA A 12 10.94 -2.58 33.52
N GLY A 13 10.91 -3.77 34.12
CA GLY A 13 11.08 -5.02 33.38
C GLY A 13 9.97 -5.27 32.38
N LEU A 14 8.70 -5.01 32.73
CA LEU A 14 7.58 -5.15 31.81
C LEU A 14 7.68 -4.16 30.65
N LEU A 15 8.12 -2.92 30.91
CA LEU A 15 8.40 -1.93 29.86
C LEU A 15 9.52 -2.41 28.92
N VAL A 16 10.56 -3.08 29.43
CA VAL A 16 11.60 -3.68 28.60
C VAL A 16 11.05 -4.84 27.76
N VAL A 17 10.21 -5.71 28.35
CA VAL A 17 9.56 -6.81 27.62
C VAL A 17 8.68 -6.26 26.49
N MET A 18 7.92 -5.19 26.75
CA MET A 18 7.12 -4.50 25.74
C MET A 18 7.99 -3.88 24.65
N ARG A 19 9.03 -3.11 25.03
CA ARG A 19 9.92 -2.45 24.06
C ARG A 19 10.67 -3.44 23.16
N ARG A 20 10.98 -4.63 23.67
CA ARG A 20 11.68 -5.68 22.91
C ARG A 20 10.73 -6.67 22.23
N GLU A 21 9.42 -6.49 22.38
CA GLU A 21 8.40 -7.43 21.89
C GLU A 21 8.68 -8.90 22.28
N ALA A 22 9.29 -9.11 23.46
CA ALA A 22 9.82 -10.41 23.87
C ALA A 22 8.73 -11.44 24.25
N GLY A 23 7.45 -11.06 24.14
CA GLY A 23 6.30 -11.95 24.27
C GLY A 23 5.92 -12.33 25.71
N ALA A 24 4.88 -13.14 25.82
CA ALA A 24 4.26 -13.53 27.10
C ALA A 24 5.17 -14.39 27.98
N THR A 25 6.10 -15.15 27.40
CA THR A 25 7.06 -15.99 28.15
C THR A 25 8.06 -15.15 28.94
N ALA A 26 8.55 -14.06 28.37
CA ALA A 26 9.43 -13.13 29.05
C ALA A 26 8.72 -12.37 30.18
N ALA A 27 7.46 -11.95 29.94
CA ALA A 27 6.63 -11.33 30.97
C ALA A 27 6.32 -12.30 32.14
N LEU A 28 6.01 -13.56 31.82
CA LEU A 28 5.80 -14.63 32.80
C LEU A 28 7.03 -14.84 33.68
N ALA A 29 8.21 -14.98 33.05
CA ALA A 29 9.46 -15.22 33.76
C ALA A 29 9.80 -14.07 34.70
N LEU A 30 9.69 -12.82 34.22
CA LEU A 30 9.93 -11.63 35.03
C LEU A 30 9.02 -11.57 36.26
N LEU A 31 7.71 -11.71 36.06
CA LEU A 31 6.72 -11.64 37.14
C LEU A 31 6.86 -12.80 38.12
N GLY A 32 7.13 -14.01 37.62
CA GLY A 32 7.34 -15.21 38.44
C GLY A 32 8.58 -15.08 39.32
N VAL A 33 9.72 -14.66 38.76
CA VAL A 33 10.97 -14.49 39.51
C VAL A 33 10.85 -13.39 40.56
N LEU A 34 10.36 -12.21 40.19
CA LEU A 34 10.18 -11.12 41.16
C LEU A 34 9.14 -11.45 42.24
N GLY A 35 8.11 -12.21 41.87
CA GLY A 35 7.10 -12.72 42.79
C GLY A 35 7.67 -13.67 43.84
N LEU A 36 8.46 -14.66 43.41
CA LEU A 36 9.16 -15.59 44.31
C LEU A 36 10.14 -14.86 45.24
N ILE A 37 10.93 -13.92 44.69
CA ILE A 37 11.83 -13.07 45.47
C ILE A 37 11.05 -12.30 46.54
N GLY A 38 9.91 -11.72 46.18
CA GLY A 38 9.06 -11.00 47.12
C GLY A 38 8.54 -11.87 48.26
N VAL A 39 8.09 -13.10 47.98
CA VAL A 39 7.61 -14.02 49.01
C VAL A 39 8.74 -14.48 49.94
N VAL A 40 9.90 -14.82 49.39
CA VAL A 40 11.04 -15.35 50.16
C VAL A 40 11.74 -14.27 50.99
N LEU A 41 11.87 -13.05 50.48
CA LEU A 41 12.63 -11.96 51.13
C LEU A 41 11.77 -11.06 52.03
N GLY A 42 10.57 -11.48 52.42
CA GLY A 42 9.75 -10.78 53.42
C GLY A 42 8.88 -9.65 52.88
N ALA A 43 8.54 -9.67 51.59
CA ALA A 43 7.53 -8.80 50.97
C ALA A 43 6.35 -9.65 50.40
N PRO A 44 5.65 -10.43 51.25
CA PRO A 44 4.73 -11.46 50.80
C PRO A 44 3.55 -10.91 50.00
N ILE A 45 3.00 -9.74 50.37
CA ILE A 45 1.85 -9.15 49.68
C ILE A 45 2.17 -8.89 48.20
N ILE A 46 3.25 -8.14 47.92
CA ILE A 46 3.64 -7.83 46.54
C ILE A 46 4.16 -9.06 45.81
N GLY A 47 4.87 -9.96 46.50
CA GLY A 47 5.33 -11.22 45.94
C GLY A 47 4.18 -12.07 45.43
N THR A 48 3.14 -12.26 46.26
CA THR A 48 1.93 -12.98 45.88
C THR A 48 1.17 -12.30 44.74
N LEU A 49 1.06 -10.96 44.74
CA LEU A 49 0.42 -10.23 43.64
C LEU A 49 1.14 -10.43 42.30
N LEU A 50 2.48 -10.40 42.29
CA LEU A 50 3.28 -10.65 41.09
C LEU A 50 3.15 -12.11 40.61
N LEU A 51 3.05 -13.08 41.53
CA LEU A 51 2.77 -14.47 41.17
C LEU A 51 1.36 -14.67 40.59
N ILE A 52 0.35 -13.97 41.13
CA ILE A 52 -1.00 -13.96 40.57
C ILE A 52 -0.98 -13.36 39.16
N ALA A 53 -0.25 -12.26 38.96
CA ALA A 53 -0.08 -11.65 37.65
C ALA A 53 0.63 -12.59 36.66
N ALA A 54 1.68 -13.31 37.10
CA ALA A 54 2.33 -14.34 36.31
C ALA A 54 1.35 -15.46 35.93
N ALA A 55 0.56 -15.97 36.88
CA ALA A 55 -0.44 -17.00 36.61
C ALA A 55 -1.52 -16.52 35.62
N ALA A 56 -1.97 -15.26 35.74
CA ALA A 56 -2.91 -14.66 34.80
C ALA A 56 -2.31 -14.58 33.38
N VAL A 57 -1.06 -14.15 33.24
CA VAL A 57 -0.33 -14.13 31.95
C VAL A 57 -0.17 -15.54 31.39
N ALA A 58 0.12 -16.55 32.23
CA ALA A 58 0.20 -17.94 31.80
C ALA A 58 -1.14 -18.43 31.23
N VAL A 59 -2.23 -18.23 31.98
CA VAL A 59 -3.58 -18.68 31.60
C VAL A 59 -4.03 -17.99 30.32
N VAL A 60 -3.90 -16.67 30.24
CA VAL A 60 -4.25 -15.88 29.05
C VAL A 60 -3.34 -16.20 27.87
N GLY A 61 -2.09 -16.57 28.12
CA GLY A 61 -1.11 -16.97 27.11
C GLY A 61 -1.36 -18.36 26.52
N LEU A 62 -2.17 -19.21 27.15
CA LEU A 62 -2.49 -20.54 26.64
C LEU A 62 -3.07 -20.44 25.22
N PRO A 63 -2.45 -21.08 24.20
CA PRO A 63 -2.86 -20.91 22.81
C PRO A 63 -4.34 -21.22 22.56
N ALA A 64 -4.87 -22.25 23.23
CA ALA A 64 -6.28 -22.64 23.13
C ALA A 64 -7.22 -21.56 23.70
N LEU A 65 -6.92 -21.02 24.90
CA LEU A 65 -7.74 -19.98 25.51
C LEU A 65 -7.63 -18.66 24.73
N ARG A 66 -6.42 -18.27 24.36
CA ARG A 66 -6.14 -17.06 23.59
C ARG A 66 -6.86 -17.06 22.25
N SER A 67 -6.58 -18.05 21.40
CA SER A 67 -7.08 -18.08 20.02
C SER A 67 -8.57 -18.40 19.91
N LYS A 68 -9.09 -19.30 20.76
CA LYS A 68 -10.48 -19.78 20.64
C LYS A 68 -11.49 -18.99 21.47
N TRP A 69 -11.07 -18.35 22.56
CA TRP A 69 -11.99 -17.74 23.53
C TRP A 69 -11.75 -16.26 23.78
N LEU A 70 -10.50 -15.83 23.98
CA LEU A 70 -10.17 -14.46 24.34
C LEU A 70 -10.11 -13.53 23.12
N THR A 71 -9.26 -13.83 22.14
CA THR A 71 -9.07 -13.01 20.93
C THR A 71 -10.39 -12.77 20.18
N PRO A 72 -11.26 -13.77 19.94
CA PRO A 72 -12.53 -13.54 19.25
C PRO A 72 -13.46 -12.56 19.99
N ARG A 73 -13.47 -12.57 21.33
CA ARG A 73 -14.31 -11.65 22.13
C ARG A 73 -13.79 -10.22 22.13
N ILE A 74 -12.47 -10.05 22.27
CA ILE A 74 -11.82 -8.73 22.14
C ILE A 74 -12.11 -8.18 20.74
N PHE A 75 -11.91 -9.00 19.71
CA PHE A 75 -12.17 -8.60 18.32
C PHE A 75 -13.64 -8.27 18.06
N ALA A 76 -14.59 -9.06 18.58
CA ALA A 76 -16.02 -8.78 18.48
C ALA A 76 -16.43 -7.46 19.16
N THR A 77 -15.73 -7.08 20.24
CA THR A 77 -15.93 -5.80 20.92
C THR A 77 -15.37 -4.65 20.09
N PHE A 78 -14.15 -4.80 19.58
CA PHE A 78 -13.49 -3.81 18.72
C PHE A 78 -14.30 -3.55 17.43
N LYS A 79 -14.87 -4.60 16.83
CA LYS A 79 -15.72 -4.50 15.63
C LYS A 79 -16.94 -3.61 15.80
N LYS A 80 -17.41 -3.37 17.04
CA LYS A 80 -18.54 -2.45 17.31
C LYS A 80 -18.12 -0.97 17.23
N VAL A 81 -16.84 -0.69 17.45
CA VAL A 81 -16.27 0.67 17.47
C VAL A 81 -15.60 1.00 16.14
N ALA A 82 -15.18 -0.01 15.38
CA ALA A 82 -14.60 0.16 14.07
C ALA A 82 -15.59 0.84 13.10
N PRO A 83 -15.15 1.81 12.28
CA PRO A 83 -15.99 2.43 11.27
C PRO A 83 -16.53 1.37 10.30
N LYS A 84 -17.80 1.52 9.91
CA LYS A 84 -18.43 0.61 8.94
C LYS A 84 -17.99 1.02 7.55
N VAL A 85 -17.36 0.08 6.83
CA VAL A 85 -17.04 0.20 5.41
C VAL A 85 -18.31 0.48 4.63
N SER A 86 -18.33 1.58 3.87
CA SER A 86 -19.46 1.95 3.01
C SER A 86 -19.65 0.91 1.89
N ALA A 87 -20.80 0.93 1.20
CA ALA A 87 -21.01 0.03 0.07
C ALA A 87 -19.94 0.26 -1.02
N THR A 88 -19.60 1.52 -1.28
CA THR A 88 -18.57 1.96 -2.22
C THR A 88 -17.18 1.45 -1.83
N GLU A 89 -16.77 1.67 -0.58
CA GLU A 89 -15.49 1.20 -0.09
C GLU A 89 -15.40 -0.33 -0.13
N ARG A 90 -16.51 -1.02 0.13
CA ARG A 90 -16.56 -2.48 0.03
C ARG A 90 -16.38 -2.94 -1.42
N THR A 91 -17.11 -2.37 -2.36
CA THR A 91 -16.96 -2.71 -3.78
C THR A 91 -15.54 -2.40 -4.27
N ALA A 92 -14.94 -1.29 -3.85
CA ALA A 92 -13.54 -0.98 -4.17
C ALA A 92 -12.56 -2.01 -3.57
N LEU A 93 -12.74 -2.40 -2.31
CA LEU A 93 -11.93 -3.43 -1.64
C LEU A 93 -12.10 -4.81 -2.27
N GLU A 94 -13.32 -5.17 -2.69
CA GLU A 94 -13.63 -6.45 -3.33
C GLU A 94 -13.22 -6.51 -4.81
N ALA A 95 -13.14 -5.37 -5.49
CA ALA A 95 -12.67 -5.28 -6.87
C ALA A 95 -11.15 -5.44 -7.01
N GLY A 96 -10.41 -5.23 -5.92
CA GLY A 96 -8.96 -5.43 -5.86
C GLY A 96 -8.57 -6.91 -5.73
N SER A 97 -7.34 -7.22 -6.10
CA SER A 97 -6.69 -8.47 -5.68
C SER A 97 -5.94 -8.23 -4.37
N VAL A 98 -5.92 -9.25 -3.51
CA VAL A 98 -5.01 -9.31 -2.36
C VAL A 98 -3.76 -10.06 -2.76
N SER A 99 -2.60 -9.52 -2.40
CA SER A 99 -1.30 -10.15 -2.60
C SER A 99 -0.81 -10.71 -1.25
N TRP A 100 0.50 -10.71 -1.02
CA TRP A 100 1.12 -11.16 0.22
C TRP A 100 0.60 -10.41 1.47
N ASP A 101 0.19 -9.15 1.31
CA ASP A 101 -0.44 -8.34 2.36
C ASP A 101 -1.71 -9.01 2.93
N GLY A 102 -2.48 -9.72 2.10
CA GLY A 102 -3.63 -10.51 2.56
C GLY A 102 -3.22 -11.58 3.58
N GLU A 103 -2.06 -12.20 3.42
CA GLU A 103 -1.54 -13.18 4.36
C GLU A 103 -1.12 -12.54 5.68
N LEU A 104 -0.52 -11.34 5.62
CA LEU A 104 -0.17 -10.57 6.80
C LEU A 104 -1.43 -10.26 7.63
N PHE A 105 -2.50 -9.76 6.99
CA PHE A 105 -3.76 -9.46 7.68
C PHE A 105 -4.51 -10.70 8.15
N SER A 106 -4.27 -11.88 7.54
CA SER A 106 -4.80 -13.16 8.04
C SER A 106 -4.14 -13.64 9.35
N GLY A 107 -3.01 -13.03 9.74
CA GLY A 107 -2.21 -13.45 10.89
C GLY A 107 -1.40 -14.73 10.67
N LYS A 108 -1.28 -15.19 9.41
CA LYS A 108 -0.46 -16.34 9.01
C LYS A 108 0.39 -16.02 7.77
N PRO A 109 1.27 -15.01 7.83
CA PRO A 109 2.12 -14.65 6.69
C PRO A 109 3.12 -15.76 6.37
N GLN A 110 3.22 -16.14 5.09
CA GLN A 110 4.31 -16.94 4.57
C GLN A 110 5.44 -16.00 4.17
N TRP A 111 6.36 -15.73 5.09
CA TRP A 111 7.46 -14.78 4.84
C TRP A 111 8.33 -15.16 3.66
N GLN A 112 8.52 -16.46 3.42
CA GLN A 112 9.38 -16.94 2.36
C GLN A 112 8.83 -16.55 0.98
N SER A 113 7.51 -16.49 0.76
CA SER A 113 6.95 -16.08 -0.54
C SER A 113 7.24 -14.60 -0.84
N LEU A 114 7.29 -13.74 0.18
CA LEU A 114 7.72 -12.35 0.03
C LEU A 114 9.23 -12.24 -0.19
N LEU A 115 10.02 -12.97 0.60
CA LEU A 115 11.48 -12.90 0.56
C LEU A 115 12.08 -13.53 -0.72
N ASP A 116 11.40 -14.52 -1.30
CA ASP A 116 11.79 -15.18 -2.54
C ASP A 116 11.34 -14.42 -3.79
N PHE A 117 10.62 -13.30 -3.64
CA PHE A 117 10.20 -12.49 -4.77
C PHE A 117 11.43 -12.04 -5.56
N LYS A 118 11.52 -12.47 -6.83
CA LYS A 118 12.58 -12.08 -7.74
C LYS A 118 12.12 -10.93 -8.60
N ASP A 119 12.95 -9.90 -8.63
CA ASP A 119 12.79 -8.80 -9.55
C ASP A 119 13.64 -9.06 -10.80
N ASP A 120 13.00 -9.43 -11.91
CA ASP A 120 13.67 -9.73 -13.19
C ASP A 120 14.20 -8.48 -13.90
N GLY A 121 14.09 -7.30 -13.28
CA GLY A 121 14.62 -6.07 -13.85
C GLY A 121 13.69 -5.47 -14.89
N LEU A 122 14.28 -4.72 -15.82
CA LEU A 122 13.61 -4.19 -17.00
C LEU A 122 14.22 -4.86 -18.22
N SER A 123 13.44 -5.02 -19.29
CA SER A 123 14.00 -5.39 -20.58
C SER A 123 14.93 -4.30 -21.11
N ASP A 124 15.83 -4.66 -22.02
CA ASP A 124 16.76 -3.70 -22.64
C ASP A 124 16.02 -2.53 -23.32
N GLU A 125 14.85 -2.79 -23.91
CA GLU A 125 13.99 -1.77 -24.54
C GLU A 125 13.42 -0.80 -23.51
N GLU A 126 12.88 -1.31 -22.40
CA GLU A 126 12.34 -0.49 -21.31
C GLU A 126 13.44 0.33 -20.61
N GLN A 127 14.60 -0.29 -20.37
CA GLN A 127 15.76 0.38 -19.78
C GLN A 127 16.29 1.49 -20.72
N ALA A 128 16.39 1.21 -22.01
CA ALA A 128 16.79 2.22 -22.99
C ALA A 128 15.78 3.39 -23.06
N PHE A 129 14.48 3.10 -22.95
CA PHE A 129 13.44 4.14 -22.92
C PHE A 129 13.58 5.07 -21.71
N LEU A 130 13.87 4.49 -20.54
CA LEU A 130 14.17 5.28 -19.35
C LEU A 130 15.41 6.14 -19.56
N ASP A 131 16.51 5.55 -20.01
CA ASP A 131 17.80 6.21 -20.05
C ASP A 131 17.85 7.33 -21.09
N ASN A 132 17.14 7.17 -22.20
CA ASN A 132 17.17 8.13 -23.30
C ASN A 132 15.92 9.00 -23.32
N GLN A 133 14.75 8.41 -23.61
CA GLN A 133 13.52 9.17 -23.84
C GLN A 133 13.08 9.92 -22.59
N CYS A 134 13.03 9.26 -21.44
CA CYS A 134 12.58 9.91 -20.20
C CYS A 134 13.57 11.00 -19.75
N SER A 135 14.87 10.77 -19.88
CA SER A 135 15.89 11.79 -19.58
C SER A 135 15.72 13.03 -20.45
N LYS A 136 15.47 12.85 -21.75
CA LYS A 136 15.23 13.95 -22.68
C LYS A 136 13.95 14.70 -22.36
N ALA A 137 12.84 14.00 -22.14
CA ALA A 137 11.56 14.62 -21.76
C ALA A 137 11.70 15.47 -20.49
N ALA A 138 12.33 14.92 -19.45
CA ALA A 138 12.58 15.65 -18.20
C ALA A 138 13.49 16.87 -18.42
N GLY A 139 14.52 16.76 -19.28
CA GLY A 139 15.42 17.87 -19.62
C GLY A 139 14.77 18.99 -20.44
N MET A 140 13.62 18.73 -21.08
CA MET A 140 12.83 19.74 -21.80
C MET A 140 11.90 20.53 -20.87
N CYS A 141 11.79 20.15 -19.59
CA CYS A 141 10.92 20.83 -18.64
C CYS A 141 11.59 22.04 -17.99
N ASN A 142 10.89 23.18 -18.01
CA ASN A 142 11.09 24.25 -17.05
C ASN A 142 9.92 24.23 -16.06
N ALA A 143 10.17 23.77 -14.83
CA ALA A 143 9.12 23.57 -13.82
C ALA A 143 8.40 24.87 -13.43
N TRP A 144 9.11 26.00 -13.38
CA TRP A 144 8.48 27.29 -13.08
C TRP A 144 7.55 27.73 -14.21
N ASP A 145 8.05 27.71 -15.44
CA ASP A 145 7.28 28.09 -16.63
C ASP A 145 5.99 27.25 -16.72
N ILE A 146 6.12 25.92 -16.68
CA ILE A 146 5.00 24.97 -16.72
C ILE A 146 3.98 25.25 -15.62
N ALA A 147 4.41 25.40 -14.36
CA ALA A 147 3.48 25.50 -13.23
C ALA A 147 2.91 26.90 -13.01
N ARG A 148 3.60 27.97 -13.43
CA ARG A 148 3.26 29.35 -13.06
C ARG A 148 2.90 30.24 -14.23
N GLU A 149 3.58 30.10 -15.36
CA GLU A 149 3.43 31.02 -16.49
C GLU A 149 2.43 30.48 -17.52
N ARG A 150 2.65 29.25 -18.02
CA ARG A 150 1.83 28.67 -19.10
C ARG A 150 0.70 27.75 -18.62
N ALA A 151 0.83 27.16 -17.43
CA ALA A 151 -0.09 26.13 -16.92
C ALA A 151 -0.31 24.94 -17.87
N ASP A 152 0.71 24.56 -18.64
CA ASP A 152 0.70 23.48 -19.63
C ASP A 152 2.15 23.01 -19.92
N LEU A 153 2.34 21.94 -20.69
CA LEU A 153 3.65 21.57 -21.24
C LEU A 153 3.97 22.41 -22.49
N PRO A 154 5.24 22.74 -22.77
CA PRO A 154 5.63 23.36 -24.04
C PRO A 154 5.23 22.50 -25.25
N GLN A 155 4.83 23.13 -26.37
CA GLN A 155 4.41 22.41 -27.57
C GLN A 155 5.46 21.39 -28.06
N GLU A 156 6.74 21.76 -28.00
CA GLU A 156 7.85 20.88 -28.38
C GLU A 156 7.93 19.63 -27.50
N LEU A 157 7.60 19.76 -26.21
CA LEU A 157 7.51 18.62 -25.29
C LEU A 157 6.29 17.77 -25.61
N TRP A 158 5.12 18.37 -25.87
CA TRP A 158 3.94 17.63 -26.34
C TRP A 158 4.24 16.81 -27.60
N ASP A 159 4.87 17.42 -28.60
CA ASP A 159 5.23 16.77 -29.86
C ASP A 159 6.23 15.63 -29.63
N TYR A 160 7.21 15.84 -28.74
CA TYR A 160 8.17 14.82 -28.35
C TYR A 160 7.48 13.62 -27.67
N LEU A 161 6.59 13.87 -26.70
CA LEU A 161 5.90 12.81 -25.96
C LEU A 161 5.03 11.95 -26.88
N LYS A 162 4.29 12.57 -27.81
CA LYS A 162 3.48 11.84 -28.81
C LYS A 162 4.35 11.01 -29.74
N LYS A 163 5.40 11.61 -30.28
CA LYS A 163 6.32 10.95 -31.23
C LYS A 163 6.99 9.72 -30.62
N GLU A 164 7.43 9.81 -29.37
CA GLU A 164 8.16 8.72 -28.71
C GLU A 164 7.24 7.70 -28.01
N GLY A 165 5.90 7.85 -28.11
CA GLY A 165 4.95 6.85 -27.61
C GLY A 165 4.70 6.87 -26.11
N PHE A 166 4.94 8.01 -25.42
CA PHE A 166 4.72 8.11 -23.98
C PHE A 166 3.25 7.87 -23.55
N PHE A 167 2.29 8.04 -24.45
CA PHE A 167 0.86 7.82 -24.17
C PHE A 167 0.38 6.39 -24.49
N GLY A 168 1.24 5.54 -25.05
CA GLY A 168 0.92 4.18 -25.46
C GLY A 168 1.76 3.11 -24.77
N MET A 169 2.30 3.37 -23.56
CA MET A 169 3.23 2.45 -22.90
C MET A 169 2.60 1.10 -22.63
N ILE A 170 1.36 1.08 -22.11
CA ILE A 170 0.65 -0.18 -21.78
C ILE A 170 -0.10 -0.79 -22.97
N ILE A 171 -0.20 -0.07 -24.10
CA ILE A 171 -0.95 -0.53 -25.26
C ILE A 171 -0.10 -1.59 -25.99
N PRO A 172 -0.67 -2.74 -26.37
CA PRO A 172 0.05 -3.78 -27.10
C PRO A 172 0.63 -3.28 -28.43
N LYS A 173 1.78 -3.85 -28.82
CA LYS A 173 2.49 -3.49 -30.05
C LYS A 173 1.66 -3.68 -31.32
N GLU A 174 0.69 -4.61 -31.33
CA GLU A 174 -0.24 -4.83 -32.45
C GLU A 174 -1.15 -3.61 -32.73
N TYR A 175 -1.41 -2.78 -31.72
CA TYR A 175 -2.11 -1.50 -31.85
C TYR A 175 -1.15 -0.31 -31.94
N GLY A 176 0.16 -0.55 -32.10
CA GLY A 176 1.17 0.52 -32.22
C GLY A 176 1.65 1.10 -30.88
N GLY A 177 1.33 0.49 -29.74
CA GLY A 177 1.89 0.87 -28.45
C GLY A 177 3.26 0.24 -28.16
N LEU A 178 3.79 0.47 -26.96
CA LEU A 178 5.10 -0.06 -26.54
C LEU A 178 5.01 -1.43 -25.86
N GLY A 179 3.87 -1.78 -25.28
CA GLY A 179 3.67 -3.05 -24.56
C GLY A 179 4.57 -3.21 -23.33
N PHE A 180 4.90 -2.11 -22.65
CA PHE A 180 5.73 -2.09 -21.46
C PHE A 180 5.05 -2.77 -20.26
N SER A 181 5.89 -3.36 -19.41
CA SER A 181 5.46 -3.94 -18.14
C SER A 181 4.98 -2.87 -17.16
N ALA A 182 4.15 -3.27 -16.19
CA ALA A 182 3.74 -2.39 -15.08
C ALA A 182 4.94 -1.83 -14.30
N LYS A 183 6.04 -2.61 -14.22
CA LYS A 183 7.28 -2.14 -13.61
C LYS A 183 7.93 -1.02 -14.42
N ALA A 184 8.07 -1.19 -15.74
CA ALA A 184 8.61 -0.15 -16.61
C ALA A 184 7.76 1.12 -16.55
N GLN A 185 6.43 1.00 -16.61
CA GLN A 185 5.53 2.12 -16.42
C GLN A 185 5.81 2.85 -15.09
N SER A 186 5.89 2.13 -13.97
CA SER A 186 6.19 2.72 -12.66
C SER A 186 7.54 3.45 -12.65
N MET A 187 8.58 2.84 -13.23
CA MET A 187 9.91 3.45 -13.33
C MET A 187 9.92 4.69 -14.22
N VAL A 188 9.15 4.69 -15.32
CA VAL A 188 9.00 5.86 -16.20
C VAL A 188 8.37 7.00 -15.42
N LEU A 189 7.26 6.76 -14.73
CA LEU A 189 6.59 7.80 -13.94
C LEU A 189 7.49 8.32 -12.81
N GLN A 190 8.23 7.43 -12.12
CA GLN A 190 9.23 7.85 -11.13
C GLN A 190 10.30 8.75 -11.74
N LYS A 191 10.81 8.42 -12.93
CA LYS A 191 11.84 9.25 -13.59
C LYS A 191 11.28 10.60 -14.03
N LEU A 192 10.05 10.64 -14.53
CA LEU A 192 9.38 11.87 -14.95
C LEU A 192 8.92 12.74 -13.76
N SER A 193 8.85 12.19 -12.54
CA SER A 193 8.43 12.90 -11.33
C SER A 193 9.29 14.12 -10.96
N ALA A 194 10.45 14.30 -11.61
CA ALA A 194 11.20 15.56 -11.59
C ALA A 194 10.35 16.77 -12.03
N ASN A 195 9.28 16.54 -12.79
CA ASN A 195 8.23 17.52 -13.07
C ASN A 195 6.84 16.88 -12.88
N GLU A 196 6.07 17.36 -11.90
CA GLU A 196 4.77 16.80 -11.54
C GLU A 196 3.76 16.83 -12.70
N THR A 197 3.70 17.94 -13.45
CA THR A 197 2.80 18.07 -14.62
C THR A 197 3.15 17.07 -15.70
N LEU A 198 4.45 16.90 -16.03
CA LEU A 198 4.89 15.90 -17.00
C LEU A 198 4.52 14.48 -16.55
N MET A 199 4.81 14.14 -15.29
CA MET A 199 4.49 12.83 -14.72
C MET A 199 2.99 12.54 -14.80
N VAL A 200 2.13 13.48 -14.40
CA VAL A 200 0.67 13.28 -14.40
C VAL A 200 0.13 13.20 -15.83
N THR A 201 0.59 14.07 -16.73
CA THR A 201 0.20 14.07 -18.15
C THR A 201 0.52 12.75 -18.84
N VAL A 202 1.68 12.16 -18.56
CA VAL A 202 2.07 10.84 -19.08
C VAL A 202 1.38 9.70 -18.31
N GLY A 203 1.21 9.85 -17.00
CA GLY A 203 0.66 8.81 -16.12
C GLY A 203 -0.80 8.50 -16.40
N VAL A 204 -1.65 9.51 -16.46
CA VAL A 204 -3.11 9.33 -16.57
C VAL A 204 -3.49 8.43 -17.76
N PRO A 205 -3.01 8.67 -19.00
CA PRO A 205 -3.32 7.80 -20.14
C PRO A 205 -2.92 6.33 -19.97
N ASN A 206 -1.88 6.06 -19.17
CA ASN A 206 -1.32 4.72 -19.01
C ASN A 206 -1.80 3.98 -17.75
N SER A 207 -2.39 4.65 -16.74
CA SER A 207 -2.73 4.02 -15.45
C SER A 207 -4.21 4.08 -15.07
N LEU A 208 -4.92 5.10 -15.56
CA LEU A 208 -6.35 5.33 -15.27
C LEU A 208 -7.13 5.62 -16.56
N GLY A 209 -6.44 5.61 -17.70
CA GLY A 209 -6.97 6.07 -18.96
C GLY A 209 -7.81 5.00 -19.66
N PRO A 210 -8.69 5.42 -20.59
CA PRO A 210 -9.34 4.59 -21.58
C PRO A 210 -8.50 3.45 -22.16
N GLY A 211 -7.17 3.57 -22.31
CA GLY A 211 -6.32 2.47 -22.80
C GLY A 211 -6.47 1.18 -21.99
N GLU A 212 -6.32 1.24 -20.67
CA GLU A 212 -6.44 0.07 -19.80
C GLU A 212 -7.86 -0.51 -19.79
N LEU A 213 -8.87 0.38 -19.72
CA LEU A 213 -10.27 -0.01 -19.71
C LEU A 213 -10.70 -0.64 -21.05
N LEU A 214 -10.24 -0.11 -22.18
CA LEU A 214 -10.50 -0.66 -23.51
C LEU A 214 -9.82 -2.02 -23.67
N LEU A 215 -8.58 -2.19 -23.20
CA LEU A 215 -7.89 -3.48 -23.25
C LEU A 215 -8.67 -4.56 -22.49
N LYS A 216 -9.14 -4.23 -21.28
CA LYS A 216 -9.80 -5.18 -20.38
C LYS A 216 -11.27 -5.42 -20.71
N TYR A 217 -12.00 -4.39 -21.11
CA TYR A 217 -13.47 -4.42 -21.23
C TYR A 217 -14.01 -3.99 -22.60
N GLY A 218 -13.18 -3.43 -23.49
CA GLY A 218 -13.61 -2.97 -24.81
C GLY A 218 -13.93 -4.13 -25.76
N THR A 219 -14.89 -3.89 -26.67
CA THR A 219 -15.13 -4.78 -27.81
C THR A 219 -13.97 -4.72 -28.80
N GLN A 220 -13.90 -5.68 -29.73
CA GLN A 220 -12.83 -5.68 -30.74
C GLN A 220 -12.90 -4.42 -31.61
N GLU A 221 -14.10 -3.99 -32.00
CA GLU A 221 -14.31 -2.79 -32.81
C GLU A 221 -13.86 -1.52 -32.06
N GLN A 222 -14.10 -1.45 -30.75
CA GLN A 222 -13.62 -0.35 -29.91
C GLN A 222 -12.08 -0.37 -29.80
N LYS A 223 -11.49 -1.55 -29.61
CA LYS A 223 -10.03 -1.71 -29.53
C LYS A 223 -9.35 -1.28 -30.82
N ASP A 224 -9.81 -1.80 -31.97
CA ASP A 224 -9.27 -1.51 -33.29
C ASP A 224 -9.40 -0.02 -33.65
N HIS A 225 -10.48 0.62 -33.20
CA HIS A 225 -10.70 2.05 -33.43
C HIS A 225 -9.84 2.94 -32.53
N TYR A 226 -9.87 2.73 -31.22
CA TYR A 226 -9.32 3.67 -30.24
C TYR A 226 -7.86 3.41 -29.90
N LEU A 227 -7.44 2.16 -29.70
CA LEU A 227 -6.09 1.87 -29.19
C LEU A 227 -4.97 2.43 -30.08
N PRO A 228 -5.04 2.34 -31.43
CA PRO A 228 -4.02 2.96 -32.28
C PRO A 228 -3.95 4.49 -32.16
N ARG A 229 -5.10 5.13 -31.92
CA ARG A 229 -5.22 6.59 -31.79
C ARG A 229 -4.70 7.10 -30.43
N LEU A 230 -4.85 6.27 -29.40
CA LEU A 230 -4.28 6.53 -28.09
C LEU A 230 -2.76 6.31 -28.10
N ALA A 231 -2.29 5.25 -28.78
CA ALA A 231 -0.88 4.88 -28.81
C ALA A 231 0.02 5.96 -29.44
N ASP A 232 -0.40 6.57 -30.54
CA ASP A 232 0.35 7.65 -31.21
C ASP A 232 0.00 9.06 -30.72
N GLY A 233 -0.87 9.17 -29.71
CA GLY A 233 -1.19 10.43 -29.04
C GLY A 233 -1.97 11.43 -29.90
N ARG A 234 -2.56 11.02 -31.03
CA ARG A 234 -3.54 11.86 -31.76
C ARG A 234 -4.79 12.11 -30.92
N GLU A 235 -5.12 11.15 -30.06
CA GLU A 235 -6.13 11.30 -29.01
C GLU A 235 -5.46 11.12 -27.65
N ILE A 236 -5.59 12.15 -26.80
CA ILE A 236 -5.12 12.10 -25.42
C ILE A 236 -6.33 11.84 -24.55
N PRO A 237 -6.38 10.70 -23.85
CA PRO A 237 -7.56 10.34 -23.09
C PRO A 237 -7.62 11.04 -21.73
N CYS A 238 -8.83 11.16 -21.17
CA CYS A 238 -9.05 11.60 -19.80
C CYS A 238 -9.98 10.61 -19.06
N PHE A 239 -9.99 10.66 -17.73
CA PHE A 239 -10.86 9.85 -16.90
C PHE A 239 -11.91 10.72 -16.20
N GLY A 240 -13.09 10.81 -16.80
CA GLY A 240 -14.21 11.62 -16.32
C GLY A 240 -15.04 10.91 -15.26
N LEU A 241 -14.54 10.84 -14.02
CA LEU A 241 -15.26 10.23 -12.89
C LEU A 241 -15.74 11.27 -11.86
N THR A 242 -14.86 12.16 -11.39
CA THR A 242 -15.19 13.08 -10.29
C THR A 242 -16.14 14.19 -10.74
N GLY A 243 -17.19 14.43 -9.95
CA GLY A 243 -18.17 15.50 -10.16
C GLY A 243 -18.36 16.40 -8.94
N PRO A 244 -19.12 17.51 -9.05
CA PRO A 244 -19.30 18.48 -7.96
C PRO A 244 -19.90 17.90 -6.67
N ARG A 245 -20.60 16.76 -6.77
CA ARG A 245 -21.31 16.11 -5.66
C ARG A 245 -20.73 14.74 -5.28
N ALA A 246 -19.79 14.21 -6.06
CA ALA A 246 -19.28 12.86 -5.89
C ALA A 246 -17.78 12.80 -6.24
N GLY A 247 -16.97 12.38 -5.26
CA GLY A 247 -15.53 12.18 -5.39
C GLY A 247 -15.14 10.84 -4.76
N SER A 248 -14.83 10.84 -3.45
CA SER A 248 -14.51 9.61 -2.70
C SER A 248 -15.65 8.58 -2.73
N ASP A 249 -16.90 9.04 -2.69
CA ASP A 249 -18.07 8.18 -2.93
C ASP A 249 -18.46 8.19 -4.42
N ALA A 250 -17.67 7.51 -5.25
CA ALA A 250 -17.89 7.49 -6.69
C ALA A 250 -19.25 6.87 -7.09
N THR A 251 -19.85 6.00 -6.27
CA THR A 251 -21.17 5.40 -6.57
C THR A 251 -22.34 6.36 -6.37
N SER A 252 -22.09 7.53 -5.76
CA SER A 252 -23.09 8.58 -5.57
C SER A 252 -23.21 9.54 -6.77
N LEU A 253 -22.56 9.24 -7.90
CA LEU A 253 -22.62 10.05 -9.10
C LEU A 253 -24.08 10.22 -9.58
N PRO A 254 -24.55 11.47 -9.76
CA PRO A 254 -25.91 11.74 -10.22
C PRO A 254 -26.04 11.68 -11.75
N ASP A 255 -24.93 11.59 -12.47
CA ASP A 255 -24.84 11.61 -13.92
C ASP A 255 -25.54 10.39 -14.55
N THR A 256 -26.32 10.63 -15.60
CA THR A 256 -27.03 9.60 -16.37
C THR A 256 -26.64 9.73 -17.83
N GLY A 257 -26.22 8.63 -18.45
CA GLY A 257 -25.89 8.52 -19.88
C GLY A 257 -26.72 7.46 -20.58
#